data_AF-A0A970N2F8-F1
#
_entry.id   AF-A0A970N2F8-F1
#
_cell.length_a   1.000
_cell.length_b   1.000
_cell.length_c   1.000
_cell.angle_alpha   90.00
_cell.angle_beta   90.00
_cell.angle_gamma   90.00
#
_symmetry.space_group_name_H-M   'P 1'
#
loop_
_entity.id
_entity.type
_entity.pdbx_description
1 polymer ?
#
loop_
_entity_poly.entity_id
_entity_poly.type
_entity_poly.pdbx_seq_one_letter_code
_entity_poly.pdbx_strand_id
1 'polypeptide(L)'
;MKTTNYKENFKALCKHAEEIAHLYFKALSHIKGDVKRVDLIMENNSKAGHYPKDEMNYFYLLKIEKAFRQLDVDSQKIINNDFFYNNYKFWWLDLYSTSTYYRLKRSAIAQFLQHLK
;
A
#
# COMPACT_ATOMS: atom_id res chain seq x y z
N MET A 1 17.15 7.11 -20.92
CA MET A 1 15.89 7.41 -20.21
C MET A 1 14.78 6.57 -20.82
N LYS A 2 14.18 5.62 -20.08
CA LYS A 2 13.03 4.85 -20.57
C LYS A 2 11.75 5.60 -20.19
N THR A 3 11.02 6.05 -21.21
CA THR A 3 9.73 6.73 -21.08
C THR A 3 8.67 5.73 -20.63
N THR A 4 8.14 5.91 -19.43
CA THR A 4 7.06 5.09 -18.86
C THR A 4 5.76 5.35 -19.60
N ASN A 5 5.09 4.28 -20.01
CA ASN A 5 3.90 4.28 -20.88
C ASN A 5 2.69 4.93 -20.18
N TYR A 6 2.38 6.18 -20.55
CA TYR A 6 1.33 7.04 -19.98
C TYR A 6 -0.12 6.71 -20.45
N LYS A 7 -0.43 5.45 -20.79
CA LYS A 7 -1.75 5.11 -21.38
C LYS A 7 -2.88 4.88 -20.37
N GLU A 8 -2.61 4.76 -19.08
CA GLU A 8 -3.67 4.58 -18.07
C GLU A 8 -4.27 5.92 -17.63
N ASN A 9 -5.61 6.01 -17.68
CA ASN A 9 -6.35 7.15 -17.18
C ASN A 9 -6.04 7.35 -15.68
N PHE A 10 -5.81 8.60 -15.23
CA PHE A 10 -5.51 8.92 -13.83
C PHE A 10 -6.52 8.35 -12.84
N LYS A 11 -7.80 8.31 -13.22
CA LYS A 11 -8.84 7.69 -12.41
C LYS A 11 -8.59 6.18 -12.21
N ALA A 12 -8.12 5.49 -13.25
CA ALA A 12 -7.78 4.07 -13.18
C ALA A 12 -6.54 3.84 -12.32
N LEU A 13 -5.52 4.70 -12.44
CA LEU A 13 -4.33 4.66 -11.58
C LEU A 13 -4.70 4.80 -10.10
N CYS A 14 -5.52 5.80 -9.75
CA CYS A 14 -6.01 5.98 -8.38
C CYS A 14 -6.78 4.75 -7.89
N LYS A 15 -7.70 4.21 -8.71
CA LYS A 15 -8.48 3.03 -8.35
C LYS A 15 -7.59 1.81 -8.09
N HIS A 16 -6.55 1.61 -8.90
CA HIS A 16 -5.61 0.50 -8.70
C HIS A 16 -4.82 0.67 -7.40
N ALA A 17 -4.36 1.89 -7.09
CA ALA A 17 -3.70 2.17 -5.81
C ALA A 17 -4.64 1.98 -4.60
N GLU A 18 -5.90 2.38 -4.71
CA GLU A 18 -6.94 2.13 -3.70
C GLU A 18 -7.18 0.63 -3.48
N GLU A 19 -7.28 -0.15 -4.55
CA GLU A 19 -7.43 -1.61 -4.47
C GLU A 19 -6.23 -2.26 -3.78
N ILE A 20 -5.01 -1.85 -4.12
CA ILE A 20 -3.78 -2.34 -3.47
C ILE A 20 -3.77 -2.00 -1.98
N ALA A 21 -4.10 -0.76 -1.61
CA ALA A 21 -4.15 -0.35 -0.21
C ALA A 21 -5.23 -1.14 0.55
N HIS A 22 -6.40 -1.35 -0.05
CA HIS A 22 -7.46 -2.16 0.54
C HIS A 22 -6.98 -3.61 0.80
N LEU A 23 -6.31 -4.22 -0.18
CA LEU A 23 -5.74 -5.56 -0.04
C LEU A 23 -4.62 -5.60 1.00
N TYR A 24 -3.79 -4.56 1.08
CA TYR A 24 -2.77 -4.42 2.11
C TYR A 24 -3.40 -4.44 3.51
N PHE A 25 -4.41 -3.62 3.78
CA PHE A 25 -5.06 -3.60 5.09
C PHE A 25 -5.81 -4.88 5.41
N LYS A 26 -6.39 -5.54 4.40
CA LYS A 26 -7.01 -6.85 4.56
C LYS A 26 -5.98 -7.92 4.92
N ALA A 27 -4.85 -7.98 4.23
CA ALA A 27 -3.76 -8.91 4.56
C ALA A 27 -3.19 -8.64 5.97
N LEU A 28 -3.03 -7.36 6.32
CA LEU A 28 -2.56 -6.95 7.64
C LEU A 28 -3.55 -7.33 8.77
N SER A 29 -4.86 -7.21 8.52
CA SER A 29 -5.87 -7.60 9.51
C SER A 29 -5.96 -9.11 9.70
N HIS A 30 -5.77 -9.90 8.64
CA HIS A 30 -5.63 -11.35 8.74
C HIS A 30 -4.44 -11.72 9.63
N ILE A 31 -3.25 -11.24 9.31
CA ILE A 31 -2.04 -11.55 10.10
C ILE A 31 -2.19 -11.11 11.57
N LYS A 32 -2.72 -9.91 11.85
CA LYS A 32 -2.95 -9.45 13.23
C LYS A 32 -4.03 -10.25 13.96
N GLY A 33 -5.08 -10.67 13.24
CA GLY A 33 -6.13 -11.51 13.78
C GLY A 33 -5.62 -12.92 14.10
N ASP A 34 -4.78 -13.47 13.22
CA ASP A 34 -4.17 -14.78 13.38
C ASP A 34 -3.13 -14.77 14.50
N VAL A 35 -2.31 -13.72 14.65
CA VAL A 35 -1.41 -13.56 15.83
C VAL A 35 -2.22 -13.60 17.13
N LYS A 36 -3.30 -12.81 17.24
CA LYS A 36 -4.16 -12.84 18.44
C LYS A 36 -4.78 -14.21 18.68
N ARG A 37 -5.18 -14.91 17.61
CA ARG A 37 -5.79 -16.25 17.69
C ARG A 37 -4.76 -17.30 18.10
N VAL A 38 -3.54 -17.21 17.57
CA VAL A 38 -2.41 -18.06 17.95
C VAL A 38 -2.03 -17.82 19.40
N ASP A 39 -1.98 -16.56 19.88
CA ASP A 39 -1.72 -16.26 21.29
C ASP A 39 -2.79 -16.90 22.21
N LEU A 40 -4.08 -16.77 21.86
CA LEU A 40 -5.21 -17.42 22.55
C LEU A 40 -5.16 -18.96 22.52
N ILE A 41 -4.64 -19.55 21.44
CA ILE A 41 -4.50 -20.99 21.28
C ILE A 41 -3.22 -21.49 21.96
N MET A 42 -2.11 -20.75 21.95
CA MET A 42 -0.85 -21.10 22.60
C MET A 42 -0.99 -21.08 24.13
N GLU A 43 -1.85 -20.23 24.70
CA GLU A 43 -2.26 -20.32 26.10
C GLU A 43 -3.03 -21.61 26.41
N ASN A 44 -3.64 -22.26 25.41
CA ASN A 44 -4.54 -23.40 25.61
C ASN A 44 -4.03 -24.75 25.07
N ASN A 45 -3.18 -24.82 24.06
CA ASN A 45 -2.59 -26.05 23.52
C ASN A 45 -1.46 -25.77 22.52
N SER A 46 -0.30 -26.39 22.76
CA SER A 46 0.92 -26.34 21.94
C SER A 46 0.76 -27.09 20.62
N LYS A 47 -0.01 -26.56 19.65
CA LYS A 47 -0.07 -27.05 18.24
C LYS A 47 -0.95 -26.12 17.39
N ALA A 48 -0.45 -24.94 17.02
CA ALA A 48 -1.05 -24.13 15.96
C ALA A 48 -0.10 -24.11 14.77
N GLY A 49 -0.47 -24.87 13.74
CA GLY A 49 0.31 -25.02 12.51
C GLY A 49 0.34 -23.75 11.67
N HIS A 50 1.48 -23.52 11.05
CA HIS A 50 1.71 -22.50 10.02
C HIS A 50 0.73 -22.69 8.84
N TYR A 51 -0.23 -21.77 8.64
CA TYR A 51 -1.18 -21.85 7.54
C TYR A 51 -0.60 -21.18 6.27
N PRO A 52 -0.61 -21.84 5.09
CA PRO A 52 -0.06 -21.30 3.84
C PRO A 52 -0.63 -19.95 3.39
N LYS A 53 -1.85 -19.62 3.84
CA LYS A 53 -2.53 -18.35 3.52
C LYS A 53 -1.85 -17.16 4.21
N ASP A 54 -1.27 -17.38 5.39
CA ASP A 54 -0.57 -16.34 6.14
C ASP A 54 0.77 -16.03 5.47
N GLU A 55 1.41 -17.05 4.92
CA GLU A 55 2.62 -16.93 4.13
C GLU A 55 2.38 -16.09 2.86
N MET A 56 1.29 -16.35 2.11
CA MET A 56 0.92 -15.54 0.95
C MET A 56 0.59 -14.09 1.32
N ASN A 57 -0.15 -13.87 2.41
CA ASN A 57 -0.44 -12.52 2.91
C ASN A 57 0.86 -11.80 3.28
N TYR A 58 1.79 -12.49 3.94
CA TYR A 58 3.08 -11.94 4.34
C TYR A 58 3.94 -11.56 3.13
N PHE A 59 4.06 -12.44 2.12
CA PHE A 59 4.75 -12.10 0.87
C PHE A 59 4.12 -10.91 0.15
N TYR A 60 2.79 -10.82 0.15
CA TYR A 60 2.07 -9.69 -0.44
C TYR A 60 2.37 -8.38 0.29
N LEU A 61 2.34 -8.37 1.64
CA LEU A 61 2.72 -7.21 2.45
C LEU A 61 4.16 -6.79 2.18
N LEU A 62 5.11 -7.73 2.20
CA LEU A 62 6.52 -7.46 1.92
C LEU A 62 6.73 -6.86 0.53
N LYS A 63 6.02 -7.36 -0.48
CA LYS A 63 6.09 -6.82 -1.84
C LYS A 63 5.62 -5.37 -1.89
N ILE A 64 4.50 -5.05 -1.24
CA ILE A 64 3.97 -3.68 -1.16
C ILE A 64 4.91 -2.75 -0.42
N GLU A 65 5.42 -3.16 0.74
CA GLU A 65 6.35 -2.33 1.51
C GLU A 65 7.66 -2.09 0.77
N LYS A 66 8.17 -3.12 0.06
CA LYS A 66 9.36 -2.97 -0.78
C LYS A 66 9.12 -1.97 -1.91
N ALA A 67 7.97 -2.05 -2.59
CA ALA A 67 7.61 -1.10 -3.63
C ALA A 67 7.47 0.32 -3.09
N PHE A 68 6.87 0.47 -1.91
CA PHE A 68 6.76 1.76 -1.24
C PHE A 68 8.14 2.34 -0.87
N ARG A 69 9.06 1.53 -0.33
CA ARG A 69 10.43 1.97 0.02
C ARG A 69 11.29 2.38 -1.17
N GLN A 70 10.92 1.97 -2.39
CA GLN A 70 11.65 2.35 -3.60
C GLN A 70 11.26 3.72 -4.15
N LEU A 71 10.16 4.30 -3.66
CA LEU A 71 9.73 5.64 -4.03
C LEU A 71 10.64 6.71 -3.42
N ASP A 72 10.74 7.85 -4.09
CA ASP A 72 11.31 9.05 -3.49
C ASP A 72 10.44 9.58 -2.34
N VAL A 73 11.01 10.45 -1.49
CA VAL A 73 10.37 10.93 -0.26
C VAL A 73 9.04 11.65 -0.53
N ASP A 74 8.94 12.43 -1.61
CA ASP A 74 7.70 13.14 -1.94
C ASP A 74 6.62 12.18 -2.44
N SER A 75 7.01 11.21 -3.28
CA SER A 75 6.11 10.15 -3.73
C SER A 75 5.64 9.28 -2.57
N GLN A 76 6.52 8.91 -1.63
CA GLN A 76 6.14 8.19 -0.41
C GLN A 76 5.10 8.98 0.39
N LYS A 77 5.33 10.29 0.62
CA LYS A 77 4.39 11.15 1.35
C LYS A 77 3.00 11.14 0.71
N ILE A 78 2.93 11.29 -0.62
CA ILE A 78 1.65 11.29 -1.33
C ILE A 78 0.97 9.92 -1.24
N ILE A 79 1.67 8.83 -1.55
CA ILE A 79 1.10 7.48 -1.50
C ILE A 79 0.60 7.16 -0.08
N ASN A 80 1.40 7.51 0.93
CA ASN A 80 1.06 7.26 2.30
C ASN A 80 -0.20 8.02 2.73
N ASN A 81 -0.27 9.33 2.49
CA ASN A 81 -1.39 10.15 2.94
C ASN A 81 -2.68 9.94 2.16
N ASP A 82 -2.58 9.56 0.88
CA ASP A 82 -3.77 9.40 0.04
C ASP A 82 -4.37 7.99 0.11
N PHE A 83 -3.56 6.96 0.38
CA PHE A 83 -4.00 5.56 0.25
C PHE A 83 -3.78 4.70 1.51
N PHE A 84 -2.68 4.91 2.25
CA PHE A 84 -2.33 4.03 3.39
C PHE A 84 -2.67 4.62 4.76
N TYR A 85 -2.75 5.94 4.88
CA TYR A 85 -3.26 6.61 6.05
C TYR A 85 -4.54 7.32 5.67
N ASN A 86 -5.58 7.14 6.48
CA ASN A 86 -6.83 7.87 6.33
C ASN A 86 -6.67 9.31 6.83
N ASN A 87 -5.74 10.05 6.22
CA ASN A 87 -5.47 11.44 6.54
C ASN A 87 -6.54 12.34 5.95
N TYR A 88 -6.63 13.55 6.49
CA TYR A 88 -7.54 14.58 6.02
C TYR A 88 -7.42 14.78 4.50
N LYS A 89 -8.55 14.73 3.78
CA LYS A 89 -8.64 14.76 2.31
C LYS A 89 -7.85 15.90 1.65
N PHE A 90 -7.66 17.01 2.35
CA PHE A 90 -6.99 18.20 1.84
C PHE A 90 -5.67 18.50 2.54
N TRP A 91 -4.99 17.48 3.09
CA TRP A 91 -3.68 17.58 3.76
C TRP A 91 -2.60 18.30 2.93
N TRP A 92 -2.76 18.34 1.61
CA TRP A 92 -1.81 18.88 0.65
C TRP A 92 -1.98 20.39 0.39
N LEU A 93 -3.08 21.01 0.82
CA LEU A 93 -3.41 22.41 0.46
C LEU A 93 -2.35 23.41 0.90
N ASP A 94 -1.76 23.20 2.08
CA ASP A 94 -0.74 24.09 2.63
C ASP A 94 0.67 23.82 2.07
N LEU A 95 0.83 22.74 1.28
CA LEU A 95 2.13 22.27 0.79
C LEU A 95 2.30 22.46 -0.72
N TYR A 96 1.20 22.35 -1.47
CA TYR A 96 1.25 22.34 -2.93
C TYR A 96 0.09 23.12 -3.52
N SER A 97 0.35 23.79 -4.65
CA SER A 97 -0.75 24.22 -5.51
C SER A 97 -1.51 23.00 -6.06
N THR A 98 -2.80 23.18 -6.37
CA THR A 98 -3.66 22.11 -6.92
C THR A 98 -3.03 21.40 -8.12
N SER A 99 -2.51 22.16 -9.08
CA SER A 99 -1.87 21.60 -10.29
C SER A 99 -0.62 20.79 -9.96
N THR A 100 0.20 21.28 -9.02
CA THR A 100 1.41 20.61 -8.56
C THR A 100 1.07 19.29 -7.87
N TYR A 101 0.11 19.31 -6.94
CA TYR A 101 -0.32 18.12 -6.22
C TYR A 101 -0.80 17.02 -7.17
N TYR A 102 -1.73 17.31 -8.09
CA TYR A 102 -2.24 16.29 -9.00
C TYR A 102 -1.18 15.76 -9.97
N ARG A 103 -0.20 16.58 -10.37
CA ARG A 103 0.94 16.14 -11.18
C ARG A 103 1.84 15.18 -10.39
N LEU A 104 2.20 15.57 -9.16
CA LEU A 104 3.04 14.73 -8.28
C LEU A 104 2.32 13.43 -7.92
N LYS A 105 1.03 13.49 -7.59
CA LYS A 105 0.20 12.32 -7.30
C LYS A 105 0.18 11.33 -8.45
N ARG A 106 -0.02 11.81 -9.69
CA ARG A 106 0.04 10.93 -10.87
C ARG A 106 1.40 10.25 -11.00
N SER A 107 2.49 11.01 -10.81
CA SER A 107 3.85 10.47 -10.85
C SER A 107 4.07 9.41 -9.77
N ALA A 108 3.70 9.73 -8.53
CA ALA A 108 3.85 8.85 -7.37
C ALA A 108 3.11 7.52 -7.56
N ILE A 109 1.85 7.56 -8.02
CA ILE A 109 1.05 6.35 -8.29
C ILE A 109 1.69 5.53 -9.41
N ALA A 110 2.09 6.17 -10.51
CA ALA A 110 2.69 5.45 -11.63
C ALA A 110 4.00 4.75 -11.21
N GLN A 111 4.85 5.42 -10.43
CA GLN A 111 6.08 4.83 -9.90
C GLN A 111 5.76 3.68 -8.94
N PHE A 112 4.82 3.88 -8.02
CA PHE A 112 4.43 2.86 -7.04
C PHE A 112 3.95 1.58 -7.72
N LEU A 113 3.06 1.71 -8.70
CA LEU A 113 2.57 0.59 -9.49
C LEU A 113 3.66 -0.05 -10.35
N GLN A 114 4.64 0.72 -10.82
CA GLN A 114 5.79 0.18 -11.54
C GLN A 114 6.67 -0.71 -10.64
N HIS A 115 6.89 -0.32 -9.37
CA HIS A 115 7.66 -1.11 -8.41
C HIS A 115 6.94 -2.39 -7.95
N LEU A 116 5.64 -2.50 -8.20
CA LEU A 116 4.83 -3.70 -7.92
C LEU A 116 4.81 -4.73 -9.07
N LYS A 117 5.29 -4.37 -10.26
CA LYS A 117 5.41 -5.31 -11.38
C LYS A 117 6.62 -6.20 -11.18
#